data_AF-A0A944A9U2-F1
#
_entry.id   AF-A0A944A9U2-F1
#
_cell.length_a   1.000
_cell.length_b   1.000
_cell.length_c   1.000
_cell.angle_alpha   90.00
_cell.angle_beta   90.00
_cell.angle_gamma   90.00
#
_symmetry.space_group_name_H-M   'P 1'
#
loop_
_entity.id
_entity.type
_entity.pdbx_description
1 polymer ?
#
loop_
_entity_poly.entity_id
_entity_poly.type
_entity_poly.pdbx_seq_one_letter_code
_entity_poly.pdbx_strand_id
1 'polypeptide(L)'
;MKRLNLFCALFSSLLAVVVFAFGVTRGHISMDDWGYIYGCPFVKGGLTLDNIVNSFTQFGYDAFWMPLTFITYMADITLLGGGWVVHHTVNLLLHAINVALAYLLLSKVLKSFFPSLDAGKIAVCSSVAVLFWALHPMRAETVVYIAARKDLLWSLFAISSLIFWESYIRDFSRSRYCAALLCMVFACLSKPTAVALPFVAFAFEWALLCHFPRRLKRYLPMLVISVAVGLITLYCQSNPMDHEKLDVFGESFSWRLLNALVSLGMYAWHTLWPLSIRFDYRAVFGGWPVDGIFGLSAFSILSALGIFAFVKSSSRSRNVICLSAAWAFFSLGPVLGVLGTVNGDHAYADRYTYFPSLAVSLLVAFSLAHISSREKVFHFSCALFSLYSIALVPVCISSIRSYRNDFTAFSRTLEKDPDHWRALRVVGLEYCARLGRMDEGIEMLKRSLSLRPSQKTAESLSYVLSLRGAKGDFEEVKTLTAAVRKNPILDKTGFMLEALGITALSEGDDASAIRFFSAALKVPKRAHSDSHAKLYLGYALSNAGRKKEALAVLDSLRVVSGGDIRFKAAAAARLIRGGSVKRLEVRNGFVNAVNAPYGAESKK
;
A
#
# COMPACT_ATOMS: atom_id res chain seq x y z
N MET A 1 -35.65 -15.18 -9.39
CA MET A 1 -34.74 -14.03 -9.20
C MET A 1 -33.86 -14.14 -7.96
N LYS A 2 -34.39 -14.22 -6.72
CA LYS A 2 -33.55 -14.26 -5.50
C LYS A 2 -32.53 -15.41 -5.45
N ARG A 3 -32.94 -16.65 -5.76
CA ARG A 3 -32.05 -17.83 -5.77
C ARG A 3 -30.95 -17.73 -6.85
N LEU A 4 -31.30 -17.28 -8.06
CA LEU A 4 -30.35 -17.08 -9.16
C LEU A 4 -29.30 -16.02 -8.82
N ASN A 5 -29.74 -14.87 -8.30
CA ASN A 5 -28.83 -13.79 -7.92
C ASN A 5 -27.88 -14.23 -6.79
N LEU A 6 -28.39 -14.98 -5.81
CA LEU A 6 -27.54 -15.54 -4.76
C LEU A 6 -26.50 -16.51 -5.32
N PHE A 7 -26.93 -17.43 -6.21
CA PHE A 7 -26.02 -18.37 -6.86
C PHE A 7 -24.92 -17.66 -7.65
N CYS A 8 -25.27 -16.69 -8.51
CA CYS A 8 -24.30 -15.94 -9.29
C CYS A 8 -23.33 -15.13 -8.41
N ALA A 9 -23.83 -14.48 -7.36
CA ALA A 9 -22.98 -13.75 -6.42
C ALA A 9 -21.97 -14.68 -5.73
N LEU A 10 -22.43 -15.83 -5.23
CA LEU A 10 -21.57 -16.82 -4.58
C LEU A 10 -20.57 -17.44 -5.55
N PHE A 11 -20.99 -17.75 -6.78
CA PHE A 11 -20.12 -18.29 -7.83
C PHE A 11 -19.00 -17.31 -8.21
N SER A 12 -19.33 -16.04 -8.48
CA SER A 12 -18.32 -15.02 -8.78
C SER A 12 -17.36 -14.80 -7.61
N SER A 13 -17.87 -14.83 -6.38
CA SER A 13 -17.04 -14.70 -5.17
C SER A 13 -16.09 -15.89 -5.02
N LEU A 14 -16.57 -17.11 -5.23
CA LEU A 14 -15.76 -18.33 -5.17
C LEU A 14 -14.65 -18.29 -6.23
N LEU A 15 -14.95 -17.86 -7.45
CA LEU A 15 -13.94 -17.77 -8.51
C LEU A 15 -12.83 -16.76 -8.17
N ALA A 16 -13.21 -15.60 -7.60
CA ALA A 16 -12.23 -14.65 -7.09
C ALA A 16 -11.37 -15.25 -5.96
N VAL A 17 -11.99 -15.99 -5.03
CA VAL A 17 -11.26 -16.70 -3.96
C VAL A 17 -10.24 -17.66 -4.57
N VAL A 18 -10.63 -18.49 -5.55
CA VAL A 18 -9.73 -19.47 -6.18
C VAL A 18 -8.51 -18.80 -6.82
N VAL A 19 -8.69 -17.67 -7.51
CA VAL A 19 -7.58 -16.95 -8.17
C VAL A 19 -6.63 -16.31 -7.16
N PHE A 20 -7.17 -15.65 -6.12
CA PHE A 20 -6.35 -14.89 -5.15
C PHE A 20 -5.85 -15.72 -3.97
N ALA A 21 -6.40 -16.91 -3.71
CA ALA A 21 -5.95 -17.82 -2.65
C ALA A 21 -4.44 -18.16 -2.76
N PHE A 22 -3.91 -18.15 -3.98
CA PHE A 22 -2.49 -18.38 -4.23
C PHE A 22 -1.56 -17.35 -3.54
N GLY A 23 -2.05 -16.13 -3.27
CA GLY A 23 -1.29 -15.08 -2.59
C GLY A 23 -1.18 -15.27 -1.07
N VAL A 24 -2.08 -16.04 -0.46
CA VAL A 24 -2.24 -16.10 1.00
C VAL A 24 -1.02 -16.68 1.72
N THR A 25 -0.36 -17.67 1.12
CA THR A 25 0.71 -18.44 1.78
C THR A 25 2.12 -18.04 1.34
N ARG A 26 2.26 -17.11 0.39
CA ARG A 26 3.52 -16.86 -0.33
C ARG A 26 4.29 -15.63 0.14
N GLY A 27 4.25 -15.31 1.43
CA GLY A 27 4.99 -14.20 2.04
C GLY A 27 4.20 -12.90 2.10
N HIS A 28 4.86 -11.78 2.38
CA HIS A 28 4.25 -10.46 2.47
C HIS A 28 5.28 -9.35 2.19
N ILE A 29 4.79 -8.15 1.91
CA ILE A 29 5.58 -6.93 1.72
C ILE A 29 5.80 -6.29 3.09
N SER A 30 7.04 -6.00 3.49
CA SER A 30 7.29 -5.45 4.83
C SER A 30 7.00 -3.96 4.92
N MET A 31 6.98 -3.24 3.79
CA MET A 31 6.94 -1.78 3.70
C MET A 31 5.93 -1.09 4.65
N ASP A 32 4.67 -0.92 4.24
CA ASP A 32 3.67 -0.30 5.11
C ASP A 32 3.07 -1.31 6.11
N ASP A 33 3.18 -2.62 5.83
CA ASP A 33 2.72 -3.69 6.74
C ASP A 33 3.43 -3.59 8.10
N TRP A 34 4.72 -3.23 8.11
CA TRP A 34 5.42 -2.94 9.35
C TRP A 34 4.81 -1.74 10.06
N GLY A 35 4.67 -0.59 9.38
CA GLY A 35 4.10 0.62 9.99
C GLY A 35 2.74 0.38 10.63
N TYR A 36 1.81 -0.25 9.90
CA TYR A 36 0.43 -0.44 10.34
C TYR A 36 0.20 -1.56 11.34
N ILE A 37 1.05 -2.59 11.38
CA ILE A 37 0.80 -3.81 12.14
C ILE A 37 1.95 -4.09 13.11
N TYR A 38 3.12 -4.44 12.56
CA TYR A 38 4.24 -4.95 13.34
C TYR A 38 5.12 -3.87 13.98
N GLY A 39 4.86 -2.60 13.71
CA GLY A 39 5.50 -1.45 14.34
C GLY A 39 4.51 -0.70 15.24
N CYS A 40 3.22 -0.89 15.03
CA CYS A 40 2.15 -0.16 15.70
C CYS A 40 1.87 -0.67 17.11
N PRO A 41 2.17 0.11 18.18
CA PRO A 41 2.04 -0.36 19.56
C PRO A 41 0.61 -0.78 19.92
N PHE A 42 -0.38 0.01 19.51
CA PHE A 42 -1.78 -0.25 19.85
C PHE A 42 -2.41 -1.36 18.98
N VAL A 43 -1.87 -1.65 17.80
CA VAL A 43 -2.32 -2.82 17.00
C VAL A 43 -1.73 -4.11 17.54
N LYS A 44 -0.43 -4.13 17.89
CA LYS A 44 0.24 -5.29 18.49
C LYS A 44 -0.43 -5.81 19.74
N GLY A 45 -0.94 -4.89 20.57
CA GLY A 45 -1.61 -5.23 21.83
C GLY A 45 -2.97 -5.92 21.65
N GLY A 46 -3.47 -6.07 20.41
CA GLY A 46 -4.75 -6.70 20.14
C GLY A 46 -5.95 -5.85 20.53
N LEU A 47 -7.12 -6.49 20.64
CA LEU A 47 -8.42 -5.86 20.81
C LEU A 47 -8.70 -5.61 22.29
N THR A 48 -8.27 -4.44 22.77
CA THR A 48 -8.60 -3.92 24.10
C THR A 48 -9.30 -2.57 23.96
N LEU A 49 -10.04 -2.14 24.99
CA LEU A 49 -10.69 -0.82 24.96
C LEU A 49 -9.67 0.30 24.76
N ASP A 50 -8.53 0.23 25.45
CA ASP A 50 -7.45 1.21 25.33
C ASP A 50 -6.88 1.25 23.91
N ASN A 51 -6.67 0.09 23.26
CA ASN A 51 -6.16 0.03 21.90
C ASN A 51 -7.18 0.56 20.87
N ILE A 52 -8.46 0.29 21.09
CA ILE A 52 -9.54 0.86 20.28
C ILE A 52 -9.52 2.39 20.42
N VAL A 53 -9.49 2.92 21.65
CA VAL A 53 -9.42 4.38 21.89
C VAL A 53 -8.16 4.98 21.26
N ASN A 54 -7.01 4.31 21.37
CA ASN A 54 -5.76 4.73 20.73
C ASN A 54 -5.90 4.82 19.20
N SER A 55 -6.62 3.90 18.56
CA SER A 55 -6.84 3.95 17.10
C SER A 55 -7.62 5.20 16.64
N PHE A 56 -8.43 5.79 17.52
CA PHE A 56 -9.16 7.04 17.23
C PHE A 56 -8.39 8.30 17.63
N THR A 57 -7.54 8.22 18.64
CA THR A 57 -6.92 9.38 19.30
C THR A 57 -5.47 9.62 18.91
N GLN A 58 -4.74 8.60 18.45
CA GLN A 58 -3.38 8.76 17.92
C GLN A 58 -3.42 9.26 16.47
N PHE A 59 -3.87 10.51 16.31
CA PHE A 59 -3.90 11.20 15.02
C PHE A 59 -2.50 11.26 14.40
N GLY A 60 -2.39 10.92 13.12
CA GLY A 60 -1.13 11.03 12.38
C GLY A 60 -0.15 9.88 12.60
N TYR A 61 -0.53 8.81 13.31
CA TYR A 61 0.22 7.55 13.28
C TYR A 61 0.29 7.06 11.83
N ASP A 62 1.50 6.94 11.29
CA ASP A 62 1.76 6.61 9.88
C ASP A 62 1.04 7.53 8.86
N ALA A 63 0.81 8.81 9.23
CA ALA A 63 0.22 9.87 8.40
C ALA A 63 -1.26 9.69 7.96
N PHE A 64 -1.95 8.64 8.42
CA PHE A 64 -3.35 8.37 8.03
C PHE A 64 -4.26 8.14 9.25
N TRP A 65 -5.46 8.72 9.20
CA TRP A 65 -6.53 8.41 10.16
C TRP A 65 -7.45 7.34 9.58
N MET A 66 -7.28 6.09 10.05
CA MET A 66 -8.07 4.92 9.63
C MET A 66 -8.39 3.96 10.79
N PRO A 67 -9.14 4.43 11.81
CA PRO A 67 -9.37 3.66 13.03
C PRO A 67 -9.96 2.27 12.79
N LEU A 68 -10.95 2.16 11.88
CA LEU A 68 -11.61 0.89 11.61
C LEU A 68 -10.65 -0.12 10.98
N THR A 69 -9.72 0.34 10.13
CA THR A 69 -8.69 -0.54 9.56
C THR A 69 -7.78 -1.09 10.66
N PHE A 70 -7.29 -0.24 11.58
CA PHE A 70 -6.48 -0.70 12.71
C PHE A 70 -7.22 -1.69 13.61
N ILE A 71 -8.50 -1.44 13.90
CA ILE A 71 -9.34 -2.36 14.67
C ILE A 71 -9.44 -3.73 14.00
N THR A 72 -9.52 -3.80 12.66
CA THR A 72 -9.51 -5.12 12.00
C THR A 72 -8.18 -5.85 12.14
N TYR A 73 -7.03 -5.14 12.17
CA TYR A 73 -5.75 -5.80 12.44
C TYR A 73 -5.65 -6.29 13.90
N MET A 74 -6.17 -5.52 14.86
CA MET A 74 -6.28 -5.96 16.26
C MET A 74 -7.15 -7.21 16.41
N ALA A 75 -8.27 -7.25 15.68
CA ALA A 75 -9.17 -8.40 15.66
C ALA A 75 -8.47 -9.65 15.13
N ASP A 76 -7.68 -9.54 14.05
CA ASP A 76 -6.89 -10.65 13.52
C ASP A 76 -5.90 -11.21 14.57
N ILE A 77 -5.22 -10.32 15.29
CA ILE A 77 -4.24 -10.70 16.32
C ILE A 77 -4.94 -11.42 17.48
N THR A 78 -6.06 -10.87 17.94
CA THR A 78 -6.74 -11.34 19.16
C THR A 78 -7.55 -12.61 18.92
N LEU A 79 -8.26 -12.68 17.78
CA LEU A 79 -9.20 -13.76 17.48
C LEU A 79 -8.54 -14.91 16.75
N LEU A 80 -7.50 -14.64 15.95
CA LEU A 80 -6.91 -15.62 15.02
C LEU A 80 -5.41 -15.82 15.23
N GLY A 81 -4.80 -15.13 16.20
CA GLY A 81 -3.37 -15.24 16.53
C GLY A 81 -2.44 -14.38 15.65
N GLY A 82 -2.98 -13.63 14.69
CA GLY A 82 -2.22 -12.73 13.81
C GLY A 82 -1.33 -13.44 12.79
N GLY A 83 -0.35 -12.70 12.26
CA GLY A 83 0.58 -13.18 11.23
C GLY A 83 0.05 -13.00 9.80
N TRP A 84 0.96 -12.98 8.83
CA TRP A 84 0.63 -12.60 7.45
C TRP A 84 -0.46 -13.49 6.81
N VAL A 85 -0.49 -14.79 7.13
CA VAL A 85 -1.48 -15.74 6.55
C VAL A 85 -2.89 -15.35 6.98
N VAL A 86 -3.08 -15.02 8.25
CA VAL A 86 -4.35 -14.55 8.79
C VAL A 86 -4.75 -13.26 8.10
N HIS A 87 -3.83 -12.30 8.04
CA HIS A 87 -4.13 -10.99 7.45
C HIS A 87 -4.51 -11.08 5.97
N HIS A 88 -3.81 -11.91 5.18
CA HIS A 88 -4.14 -12.19 3.78
C HIS A 88 -5.49 -12.91 3.65
N THR A 89 -5.78 -13.87 4.53
CA THR A 89 -7.06 -14.59 4.51
C THR A 89 -8.22 -13.63 4.72
N VAL A 90 -8.10 -12.70 5.67
CA VAL A 90 -9.14 -11.68 5.90
C VAL A 90 -9.28 -10.75 4.70
N ASN A 91 -8.18 -10.33 4.07
CA ASN A 91 -8.25 -9.55 2.83
C ASN A 91 -8.96 -10.32 1.70
N LEU A 92 -8.67 -11.60 1.54
CA LEU A 92 -9.31 -12.46 0.54
C LEU A 92 -10.82 -12.58 0.79
N LEU A 93 -11.24 -12.75 2.05
CA LEU A 93 -12.65 -12.80 2.43
C LEU A 93 -13.34 -11.45 2.18
N LEU A 94 -12.70 -10.33 2.53
CA LEU A 94 -13.22 -9.00 2.24
C LEU A 94 -13.37 -8.77 0.72
N HIS A 95 -12.42 -9.25 -0.08
CA HIS A 95 -12.53 -9.22 -1.53
C HIS A 95 -13.72 -10.02 -2.04
N ALA A 96 -13.92 -11.24 -1.54
CA ALA A 96 -15.07 -12.08 -1.90
C ALA A 96 -16.41 -11.41 -1.55
N ILE A 97 -16.51 -10.78 -0.37
CA ILE A 97 -17.70 -10.02 0.04
C ILE A 97 -17.93 -8.84 -0.90
N ASN A 98 -16.87 -8.10 -1.25
CA ASN A 98 -16.95 -6.99 -2.21
C ASN A 98 -17.42 -7.44 -3.59
N VAL A 99 -17.00 -8.63 -4.07
CA VAL A 99 -17.49 -9.20 -5.32
C VAL A 99 -18.99 -9.48 -5.26
N ALA A 100 -19.47 -10.09 -4.17
CA ALA A 100 -20.91 -10.31 -3.98
C ALA A 100 -21.69 -8.98 -3.93
N LEU A 101 -21.22 -8.00 -3.18
CA LEU A 101 -21.86 -6.67 -3.07
C LEU A 101 -21.85 -5.93 -4.41
N ALA A 102 -20.73 -5.96 -5.15
CA ALA A 102 -20.62 -5.34 -6.47
C ALA A 102 -21.61 -5.98 -7.46
N TYR A 103 -21.72 -7.32 -7.47
CA TYR A 103 -22.72 -8.03 -8.27
C TYR A 103 -24.15 -7.57 -7.94
N LEU A 104 -24.48 -7.46 -6.64
CA LEU A 104 -25.81 -7.02 -6.19
C LEU A 104 -26.10 -5.57 -6.59
N LEU A 105 -25.11 -4.67 -6.46
CA LEU A 105 -25.24 -3.27 -6.87
C LEU A 105 -25.46 -3.17 -8.39
N LEU A 106 -24.63 -3.85 -9.20
CA LEU A 106 -24.78 -3.86 -10.67
C LEU A 106 -26.14 -4.42 -11.09
N SER A 107 -26.59 -5.52 -10.47
CA SER A 107 -27.91 -6.11 -10.75
C SER A 107 -29.05 -5.15 -10.44
N LYS A 108 -28.97 -4.43 -9.31
CA LYS A 108 -29.97 -3.42 -8.92
C LYS A 108 -30.00 -2.26 -9.90
N VAL A 109 -28.83 -1.71 -10.24
CA VAL A 109 -28.70 -0.61 -11.19
C VAL A 109 -29.22 -1.00 -12.56
N LEU A 110 -28.86 -2.19 -13.06
CA LEU A 110 -29.39 -2.71 -14.31
C LEU A 110 -30.89 -2.88 -14.27
N LYS A 111 -31.48 -3.32 -13.15
CA LYS A 111 -32.95 -3.43 -13.04
C LYS A 111 -33.63 -2.06 -13.00
N SER A 112 -33.02 -1.05 -12.36
CA SER A 112 -33.52 0.34 -12.37
C SER A 112 -33.55 0.89 -13.78
N PHE A 113 -32.45 0.69 -14.51
CA PHE A 113 -32.39 1.09 -15.89
C PHE A 113 -33.38 0.23 -16.69
N PHE A 114 -33.26 -1.10 -16.75
CA PHE A 114 -34.04 -1.97 -17.63
C PHE A 114 -35.10 -2.79 -16.87
N PRO A 115 -36.24 -2.19 -16.42
CA PRO A 115 -37.30 -2.90 -15.70
C PRO A 115 -37.83 -4.13 -16.43
N SER A 116 -37.94 -4.08 -17.77
CA SER A 116 -38.50 -5.15 -18.59
C SER A 116 -37.48 -6.24 -18.96
N LEU A 117 -36.19 -6.06 -18.62
CA LEU A 117 -35.18 -7.06 -18.94
C LEU A 117 -35.35 -8.29 -18.04
N ASP A 118 -35.24 -9.47 -18.68
CA ASP A 118 -35.31 -10.76 -18.01
C ASP A 118 -34.25 -10.88 -16.89
N ALA A 119 -34.63 -11.56 -15.81
CA ALA A 119 -33.77 -11.75 -14.64
C ALA A 119 -32.50 -12.55 -14.97
N GLY A 120 -32.58 -13.51 -15.89
CA GLY A 120 -31.43 -14.27 -16.39
C GLY A 120 -30.44 -13.37 -17.14
N LYS A 121 -30.94 -12.50 -18.02
CA LYS A 121 -30.09 -11.54 -18.74
C LYS A 121 -29.41 -10.54 -17.80
N ILE A 122 -30.12 -10.03 -16.78
CA ILE A 122 -29.52 -9.17 -15.74
C ILE A 122 -28.43 -9.92 -14.97
N ALA A 123 -28.69 -11.18 -14.61
CA ALA A 123 -27.71 -12.01 -13.91
C ALA A 123 -26.45 -12.23 -14.76
N VAL A 124 -26.59 -12.56 -16.05
CA VAL A 124 -25.45 -12.74 -16.97
C VAL A 124 -24.66 -11.44 -17.12
N CYS A 125 -25.32 -10.31 -17.43
CA CYS A 125 -24.64 -9.02 -17.60
C CYS A 125 -23.86 -8.61 -16.34
N SER A 126 -24.46 -8.79 -15.16
CA SER A 126 -23.85 -8.45 -13.89
C SER A 126 -22.68 -9.40 -13.54
N SER A 127 -22.82 -10.70 -13.81
CA SER A 127 -21.76 -11.70 -13.60
C SER A 127 -20.56 -11.43 -14.50
N VAL A 128 -20.76 -11.18 -15.80
CA VAL A 128 -19.67 -10.88 -16.74
C VAL A 128 -18.93 -9.61 -16.32
N ALA A 129 -19.68 -8.54 -15.98
CA ALA A 129 -19.10 -7.28 -15.59
C ALA A 129 -18.37 -7.32 -14.23
N VAL A 130 -18.90 -8.07 -13.24
CA VAL A 130 -18.23 -8.20 -11.95
C VAL A 130 -16.98 -9.07 -12.05
N LEU A 131 -16.99 -10.13 -12.87
CA LEU A 131 -15.81 -10.98 -13.09
C LEU A 131 -14.70 -10.24 -13.84
N PHE A 132 -15.05 -9.39 -14.81
CA PHE A 132 -14.12 -8.47 -15.47
C PHE A 132 -13.34 -7.61 -14.47
N TRP A 133 -14.00 -7.17 -13.40
CA TRP A 133 -13.37 -6.36 -12.34
C TRP A 133 -12.69 -7.16 -11.25
N ALA A 134 -13.33 -8.24 -10.81
CA ALA A 134 -12.88 -9.06 -9.68
C ALA A 134 -11.58 -9.80 -10.01
N LEU A 135 -11.46 -10.32 -11.25
CA LEU A 135 -10.31 -11.10 -11.68
C LEU A 135 -9.17 -10.25 -12.27
N HIS A 136 -9.35 -8.92 -12.29
CA HIS A 136 -8.40 -8.03 -12.92
C HIS A 136 -7.03 -8.00 -12.18
N PRO A 137 -5.88 -8.02 -12.87
CA PRO A 137 -4.56 -8.08 -12.23
C PRO A 137 -4.25 -6.93 -11.26
N MET A 138 -4.83 -5.75 -11.48
CA MET A 138 -4.72 -4.60 -10.56
C MET A 138 -5.27 -4.90 -9.16
N ARG A 139 -6.15 -5.91 -9.00
CA ARG A 139 -6.65 -6.33 -7.69
C ARG A 139 -5.58 -7.04 -6.87
N ALA A 140 -4.49 -7.53 -7.49
CA ALA A 140 -3.39 -8.19 -6.77
C ALA A 140 -2.80 -7.28 -5.68
N GLU A 141 -2.61 -5.99 -5.99
CA GLU A 141 -2.14 -5.03 -4.98
C GLU A 141 -3.16 -4.90 -3.84
N THR A 142 -4.45 -4.79 -4.14
CA THR A 142 -5.46 -4.58 -3.10
C THR A 142 -5.71 -5.81 -2.22
N VAL A 143 -5.60 -7.01 -2.79
CA VAL A 143 -5.92 -8.26 -2.09
C VAL A 143 -4.71 -8.85 -1.38
N VAL A 144 -3.52 -8.81 -2.01
CA VAL A 144 -2.31 -9.51 -1.53
C VAL A 144 -1.34 -8.56 -0.84
N TYR A 145 -1.52 -7.24 -0.90
CA TYR A 145 -0.79 -6.34 0.00
C TYR A 145 -1.61 -6.14 1.28
N ILE A 146 -1.09 -6.56 2.45
CA ILE A 146 -1.87 -6.54 3.70
C ILE A 146 -2.32 -5.12 4.03
N ALA A 147 -1.41 -4.15 3.91
CA ALA A 147 -1.67 -2.72 4.11
C ALA A 147 -2.78 -2.16 3.20
N ALA A 148 -3.08 -2.80 2.07
CA ALA A 148 -4.18 -2.40 1.20
C ALA A 148 -5.56 -2.85 1.72
N ARG A 149 -5.65 -3.48 2.89
CA ARG A 149 -6.93 -3.81 3.55
C ARG A 149 -7.88 -2.62 3.65
N LYS A 150 -7.33 -1.43 3.94
CA LYS A 150 -8.10 -0.18 3.96
C LYS A 150 -8.93 -0.01 2.69
N ASP A 151 -8.37 -0.37 1.52
CA ASP A 151 -9.01 -0.33 0.21
C ASP A 151 -10.20 -1.28 0.08
N LEU A 152 -10.07 -2.49 0.63
CA LEU A 152 -11.16 -3.46 0.69
C LEU A 152 -12.29 -3.02 1.62
N LEU A 153 -11.95 -2.49 2.80
CA LEU A 153 -12.92 -2.07 3.81
C LEU A 153 -13.72 -0.84 3.37
N TRP A 154 -13.06 0.23 2.89
CA TRP A 154 -13.81 1.42 2.46
C TRP A 154 -14.70 1.10 1.26
N SER A 155 -14.28 0.20 0.37
CA SER A 155 -15.08 -0.25 -0.76
C SER A 155 -16.29 -1.07 -0.34
N LEU A 156 -16.14 -1.97 0.64
CA LEU A 156 -17.23 -2.74 1.23
C LEU A 156 -18.35 -1.83 1.73
N PHE A 157 -17.94 -0.84 2.51
CA PHE A 157 -18.88 0.10 3.10
C PHE A 157 -19.42 1.10 2.06
N ALA A 158 -18.62 1.54 1.09
CA ALA A 158 -19.08 2.41 0.02
C ALA A 158 -20.10 1.73 -0.90
N ILE A 159 -19.84 0.49 -1.34
CA ILE A 159 -20.79 -0.29 -2.16
C ILE A 159 -22.07 -0.54 -1.36
N SER A 160 -21.96 -0.95 -0.08
CA SER A 160 -23.13 -1.15 0.80
C SER A 160 -23.95 0.14 0.95
N SER A 161 -23.27 1.28 1.15
CA SER A 161 -23.90 2.60 1.21
C SER A 161 -24.67 2.90 -0.08
N LEU A 162 -24.09 2.65 -1.26
CA LEU A 162 -24.76 2.85 -2.54
C LEU A 162 -25.95 1.91 -2.74
N ILE A 163 -25.88 0.66 -2.27
CA ILE A 163 -27.01 -0.29 -2.32
C ILE A 163 -28.18 0.21 -1.44
N PHE A 164 -27.89 0.70 -0.24
CA PHE A 164 -28.93 1.27 0.63
C PHE A 164 -29.45 2.61 0.11
N TRP A 165 -28.57 3.44 -0.44
CA TRP A 165 -28.92 4.71 -1.07
C TRP A 165 -29.87 4.51 -2.25
N GLU A 166 -29.55 3.59 -3.15
CA GLU A 166 -30.40 3.18 -4.28
C GLU A 166 -31.79 2.77 -3.82
N SER A 167 -31.87 2.00 -2.74
CA SER A 167 -33.14 1.52 -2.22
C SER A 167 -33.88 2.61 -1.44
N TYR A 168 -33.17 3.57 -0.83
CA TYR A 168 -33.76 4.74 -0.18
C TYR A 168 -34.37 5.71 -1.19
N ILE A 169 -33.71 6.01 -2.31
CA ILE A 169 -34.25 6.96 -3.31
C ILE A 169 -35.54 6.47 -3.98
N ARG A 170 -35.88 5.18 -3.84
CA ARG A 170 -37.12 4.59 -4.35
C ARG A 170 -38.32 4.73 -3.41
N ASP A 171 -38.10 4.53 -2.10
CA ASP A 171 -39.20 4.47 -1.11
C ASP A 171 -39.09 5.49 0.01
N PHE A 172 -38.02 6.29 0.01
CA PHE A 172 -37.71 7.30 1.03
C PHE A 172 -37.69 6.77 2.47
N SER A 173 -37.39 5.48 2.66
CA SER A 173 -37.34 4.86 3.98
C SER A 173 -36.23 5.43 4.86
N ARG A 174 -36.58 5.93 6.05
CA ARG A 174 -35.62 6.44 7.05
C ARG A 174 -34.59 5.40 7.45
N SER A 175 -34.99 4.13 7.59
CA SER A 175 -34.08 3.04 7.95
C SER A 175 -32.98 2.85 6.90
N ARG A 176 -33.34 2.87 5.60
CA ARG A 176 -32.36 2.74 4.51
C ARG A 176 -31.43 3.94 4.41
N TYR A 177 -31.95 5.14 4.67
CA TYR A 177 -31.13 6.35 4.75
C TYR A 177 -30.10 6.26 5.89
N CYS A 178 -30.53 5.88 7.09
CA CYS A 178 -29.63 5.69 8.23
C CYS A 178 -28.59 4.58 7.97
N ALA A 179 -28.99 3.48 7.33
CA ALA A 179 -28.07 2.42 6.94
C ALA A 179 -27.02 2.92 5.94
N ALA A 180 -27.43 3.71 4.92
CA ALA A 180 -26.49 4.31 3.98
C ALA A 180 -25.50 5.26 4.68
N LEU A 181 -25.98 6.12 5.58
CA LEU A 181 -25.12 7.02 6.36
C LEU A 181 -24.16 6.26 7.27
N LEU A 182 -24.62 5.21 7.96
CA LEU A 182 -23.76 4.41 8.83
C LEU A 182 -22.67 3.70 8.03
N CYS A 183 -23.01 3.12 6.88
CA CYS A 183 -22.02 2.57 5.96
C CYS A 183 -21.02 3.64 5.52
N MET A 184 -21.47 4.85 5.16
CA MET A 184 -20.53 5.94 4.83
C MET A 184 -19.57 6.26 5.97
N VAL A 185 -20.05 6.33 7.22
CA VAL A 185 -19.18 6.56 8.38
C VAL A 185 -18.11 5.47 8.49
N PHE A 186 -18.48 4.20 8.36
CA PHE A 186 -17.51 3.11 8.36
C PHE A 186 -16.55 3.15 7.17
N ALA A 187 -17.00 3.61 5.99
CA ALA A 187 -16.11 3.83 4.86
C ALA A 187 -15.04 4.89 5.18
N CYS A 188 -15.44 6.02 5.76
CA CYS A 188 -14.53 7.08 6.20
C CYS A 188 -13.58 6.65 7.30
N LEU A 189 -14.04 5.84 8.26
CA LEU A 189 -13.19 5.27 9.31
C LEU A 189 -12.22 4.20 8.77
N SER A 190 -12.50 3.62 7.61
CA SER A 190 -11.62 2.65 6.95
C SER A 190 -10.53 3.34 6.13
N LYS A 191 -10.90 4.36 5.34
CA LYS A 191 -9.97 5.13 4.53
C LYS A 191 -10.50 6.55 4.28
N PRO A 192 -9.66 7.59 4.45
CA PRO A 192 -10.03 8.98 4.17
C PRO A 192 -10.59 9.24 2.76
N THR A 193 -10.22 8.44 1.76
CA THR A 193 -10.69 8.62 0.38
C THR A 193 -12.21 8.50 0.23
N ALA A 194 -12.89 7.89 1.20
CA ALA A 194 -14.35 7.80 1.23
C ALA A 194 -15.07 9.16 1.36
N VAL A 195 -14.35 10.26 1.63
CA VAL A 195 -14.91 11.64 1.58
C VAL A 195 -15.55 11.99 0.23
N ALA A 196 -15.21 11.25 -0.83
CA ALA A 196 -15.80 11.38 -2.16
C ALA A 196 -17.23 10.80 -2.29
N LEU A 197 -17.66 9.95 -1.36
CA LEU A 197 -18.92 9.20 -1.45
C LEU A 197 -20.20 10.05 -1.62
N PRO A 198 -20.38 11.25 -1.00
CA PRO A 198 -21.54 12.09 -1.28
C PRO A 198 -21.66 12.49 -2.75
N PHE A 199 -20.55 12.75 -3.42
CA PHE A 199 -20.55 13.14 -4.83
C PHE A 199 -20.88 11.95 -5.74
N VAL A 200 -20.40 10.76 -5.38
CA VAL A 200 -20.78 9.52 -6.07
C VAL A 200 -22.27 9.22 -5.86
N ALA A 201 -22.79 9.34 -4.64
CA ALA A 201 -24.22 9.14 -4.34
C ALA A 201 -25.12 10.15 -5.06
N PHE A 202 -24.66 11.41 -5.18
CA PHE A 202 -25.33 12.44 -5.98
C PHE A 202 -25.39 12.07 -7.47
N ALA A 203 -24.24 11.71 -8.06
CA ALA A 203 -24.18 11.29 -9.46
C ALA A 203 -25.05 10.06 -9.73
N PHE A 204 -25.04 9.11 -8.77
CA PHE A 204 -25.82 7.88 -8.81
C PHE A 204 -27.33 8.17 -8.81
N GLU A 205 -27.79 9.06 -7.93
CA GLU A 205 -29.19 9.46 -7.92
C GLU A 205 -29.58 10.23 -9.19
N TRP A 206 -28.77 11.18 -9.63
CA TRP A 206 -29.03 11.96 -10.83
C TRP A 206 -29.22 11.04 -12.05
N ALA A 207 -28.34 10.07 -12.22
CA ALA A 207 -28.40 9.15 -13.34
C ALA A 207 -29.59 8.18 -13.28
N LEU A 208 -29.92 7.67 -12.08
CA LEU A 208 -31.04 6.74 -11.90
C LEU A 208 -32.40 7.42 -12.08
N LEU A 209 -32.55 8.64 -11.57
CA LEU A 209 -33.80 9.40 -11.66
C LEU A 209 -33.93 10.19 -12.98
N CYS A 210 -32.85 10.28 -13.77
CA CYS A 210 -32.78 11.04 -15.01
C CYS A 210 -33.11 12.54 -14.86
N HIS A 211 -33.01 13.08 -13.65
CA HIS A 211 -33.21 14.51 -13.36
C HIS A 211 -32.37 14.94 -12.16
N PHE A 212 -32.11 16.24 -12.05
CA PHE A 212 -31.32 16.79 -10.94
C PHE A 212 -31.98 16.48 -9.58
N PRO A 213 -31.24 16.04 -8.55
CA PRO A 213 -31.80 15.78 -7.23
C PRO A 213 -32.39 17.04 -6.57
N ARG A 214 -33.71 17.11 -6.38
CA ARG A 214 -34.40 18.32 -5.86
C ARG A 214 -34.14 18.58 -4.37
N ARG A 215 -33.98 17.53 -3.56
CA ARG A 215 -33.81 17.64 -2.10
C ARG A 215 -32.33 17.56 -1.73
N LEU A 216 -31.59 18.66 -1.85
CA LEU A 216 -30.14 18.66 -1.55
C LEU A 216 -29.82 18.50 -0.05
N LYS A 217 -30.75 18.88 0.84
CA LYS A 217 -30.55 18.82 2.31
C LYS A 217 -30.20 17.41 2.84
N ARG A 218 -30.60 16.33 2.14
CA ARG A 218 -30.28 14.96 2.56
C ARG A 218 -28.79 14.58 2.39
N TYR A 219 -28.04 15.31 1.57
CA TYR A 219 -26.59 15.11 1.44
C TYR A 219 -25.80 15.88 2.51
N LEU A 220 -26.44 16.81 3.23
CA LEU A 220 -25.76 17.65 4.21
C LEU A 220 -25.05 16.82 5.29
N PRO A 221 -25.66 15.77 5.90
CA PRO A 221 -24.94 14.93 6.86
C PRO A 221 -23.71 14.24 6.24
N MET A 222 -23.82 13.76 5.00
CA MET A 222 -22.70 13.16 4.27
C MET A 222 -21.57 14.18 4.05
N LEU A 223 -21.91 15.38 3.62
CA LEU A 223 -20.94 16.46 3.38
C LEU A 223 -20.24 16.90 4.68
N VAL A 224 -20.98 17.01 5.79
CA VAL A 224 -20.40 17.34 7.10
C VAL A 224 -19.37 16.27 7.52
N ILE A 225 -19.70 14.99 7.37
CA ILE A 225 -18.77 13.89 7.62
C ILE A 225 -17.54 14.00 6.70
N SER A 226 -17.75 14.22 5.40
CA SER A 226 -16.67 14.36 4.43
C SER A 226 -15.71 15.52 4.77
N VAL A 227 -16.25 16.67 5.16
CA VAL A 227 -15.45 17.84 5.55
C VAL A 227 -14.67 17.55 6.83
N ALA A 228 -15.31 16.99 7.86
CA ALA A 228 -14.64 16.65 9.12
C ALA A 228 -13.47 15.68 8.91
N VAL A 229 -13.69 14.59 8.16
CA VAL A 229 -12.66 13.60 7.85
C VAL A 229 -11.56 14.18 6.95
N GLY A 230 -11.93 15.05 6.00
CA GLY A 230 -10.99 15.79 5.17
C GLY A 230 -10.05 16.66 6.00
N LEU A 231 -10.58 17.42 6.96
CA LEU A 231 -9.78 18.25 7.87
C LEU A 231 -8.86 17.42 8.77
N ILE A 232 -9.36 16.30 9.32
CA ILE A 232 -8.52 15.36 10.10
C ILE A 232 -7.38 14.82 9.23
N THR A 233 -7.66 14.50 7.97
CA THR A 233 -6.64 13.98 7.04
C THR A 233 -5.56 15.02 6.75
N LEU A 234 -5.95 16.27 6.51
CA LEU A 234 -5.00 17.37 6.32
C LEU A 234 -4.12 17.57 7.56
N TYR A 235 -4.72 17.50 8.76
CA TYR A 235 -3.99 17.58 10.01
C TYR A 235 -2.97 16.44 10.17
N CYS A 236 -3.40 15.19 9.97
CA CYS A 236 -2.56 13.99 10.07
C CYS A 236 -1.38 14.00 9.09
N GLN A 237 -1.59 14.48 7.86
CA GLN A 237 -0.54 14.56 6.84
C GLN A 237 0.42 15.73 7.07
N SER A 238 -0.05 16.83 7.65
CA SER A 238 0.79 17.99 7.98
C SER A 238 1.58 17.80 9.28
N ASN A 239 1.10 16.93 10.17
CA ASN A 239 1.71 16.62 11.46
C ASN A 239 1.85 15.09 11.66
N PRO A 240 2.59 14.39 10.80
CA PRO A 240 2.80 12.96 10.96
C PRO A 240 3.63 12.71 12.24
N MET A 241 3.22 11.73 13.05
CA MET A 241 3.97 11.37 14.26
C MET A 241 5.28 10.65 13.93
N ASP A 242 5.27 9.82 12.87
CA ASP A 242 6.32 8.83 12.56
C ASP A 242 6.94 8.94 11.17
N HIS A 243 6.57 9.95 10.39
CA HIS A 243 7.18 10.23 9.09
C HIS A 243 7.76 11.63 9.02
N GLU A 244 8.63 11.86 8.04
CA GLU A 244 9.00 13.22 7.64
C GLU A 244 7.74 13.98 7.24
N LYS A 245 7.70 15.28 7.56
CA LYS A 245 6.62 16.15 7.09
C LYS A 245 6.59 16.06 5.57
N LEU A 246 5.46 15.60 5.04
CA LEU A 246 5.26 15.60 3.60
C LEU A 246 5.13 17.06 3.16
N ASP A 247 5.88 17.45 2.13
CA ASP A 247 5.64 18.72 1.47
C ASP A 247 4.42 18.59 0.56
N VAL A 248 3.23 18.67 1.19
CA VAL A 248 1.89 18.55 0.58
C VAL A 248 1.71 19.51 -0.61
N PHE A 249 2.44 20.63 -0.62
CA PHE A 249 2.35 21.67 -1.65
C PHE A 249 3.69 22.02 -2.30
N GLY A 250 4.72 21.19 -2.13
CA GLY A 250 6.08 21.46 -2.62
C GLY A 250 6.15 21.57 -4.14
N GLU A 251 5.25 20.85 -4.82
CA GLU A 251 5.14 20.88 -6.27
C GLU A 251 4.09 21.89 -6.75
N SER A 252 4.40 22.51 -7.89
CA SER A 252 3.49 23.49 -8.52
C SER A 252 2.11 22.88 -8.81
N PHE A 253 1.06 23.70 -8.77
CA PHE A 253 -0.30 23.25 -9.12
C PHE A 253 -0.36 22.66 -10.54
N SER A 254 0.29 23.30 -11.50
CA SER A 254 0.37 22.82 -12.89
C SER A 254 0.97 21.41 -12.98
N TRP A 255 2.02 21.15 -12.20
CA TRP A 255 2.64 19.83 -12.13
C TRP A 255 1.69 18.77 -11.55
N ARG A 256 1.02 19.09 -10.45
CA ARG A 256 0.05 18.20 -9.81
C ARG A 256 -1.13 17.89 -10.73
N LEU A 257 -1.62 18.89 -11.47
CA LEU A 257 -2.67 18.70 -12.48
C LEU A 257 -2.18 17.81 -13.63
N LEU A 258 -0.97 18.03 -14.13
CA LEU A 258 -0.38 17.20 -15.17
C LEU A 258 -0.25 15.74 -14.73
N ASN A 259 0.28 15.50 -13.53
CA ASN A 259 0.36 14.15 -12.95
C ASN A 259 -1.02 13.50 -12.81
N ALA A 260 -2.05 14.26 -12.42
CA ALA A 260 -3.41 13.74 -12.31
C ALA A 260 -3.96 13.28 -13.67
N LEU A 261 -3.75 14.06 -14.74
CA LEU A 261 -4.18 13.68 -16.10
C LEU A 261 -3.43 12.45 -16.63
N VAL A 262 -2.11 12.41 -16.43
CA VAL A 262 -1.29 11.23 -16.75
C VAL A 262 -1.81 10.01 -16.00
N SER A 263 -2.04 10.14 -14.69
CA SER A 263 -2.53 9.06 -13.83
C SER A 263 -3.89 8.52 -14.28
N LEU A 264 -4.83 9.41 -14.63
CA LEU A 264 -6.14 9.01 -15.16
C LEU A 264 -6.00 8.18 -16.45
N GLY A 265 -5.14 8.61 -17.37
CA GLY A 265 -4.84 7.86 -18.58
C GLY A 265 -4.17 6.51 -18.32
N MET A 266 -3.21 6.48 -17.39
CA MET A 266 -2.52 5.24 -17.00
C MET A 266 -3.45 4.25 -16.30
N TYR A 267 -4.36 4.72 -15.44
CA TYR A 267 -5.37 3.84 -14.82
C TYR A 267 -6.29 3.22 -15.87
N ALA A 268 -6.72 4.01 -16.85
CA ALA A 268 -7.57 3.50 -17.91
C ALA A 268 -6.81 2.55 -18.85
N TRP A 269 -5.54 2.85 -19.16
CA TRP A 269 -4.65 1.96 -19.88
C TRP A 269 -4.45 0.64 -19.14
N HIS A 270 -4.12 0.65 -17.85
CA HIS A 270 -3.95 -0.56 -17.04
C HIS A 270 -5.23 -1.38 -16.91
N THR A 271 -6.41 -0.75 -16.96
CA THR A 271 -7.69 -1.45 -16.96
C THR A 271 -7.95 -2.21 -18.27
N LEU A 272 -7.40 -1.74 -19.40
CA LEU A 272 -7.54 -2.39 -20.71
C LEU A 272 -6.37 -3.31 -21.04
N TRP A 273 -5.16 -2.97 -20.60
CA TRP A 273 -3.91 -3.63 -20.92
C TRP A 273 -3.00 -3.78 -19.69
N PRO A 274 -3.28 -4.74 -18.78
CA PRO A 274 -2.61 -4.88 -17.49
C PRO A 274 -1.21 -5.53 -17.54
N LEU A 275 -0.49 -5.48 -18.67
CA LEU A 275 0.85 -6.09 -18.78
C LEU A 275 1.96 -5.21 -18.15
N SER A 276 1.74 -3.89 -18.08
CA SER A 276 2.70 -2.93 -17.52
C SER A 276 2.62 -2.76 -15.99
N ILE A 277 1.72 -3.47 -15.30
CA ILE A 277 1.53 -3.37 -13.84
C ILE A 277 2.81 -3.68 -13.03
N ARG A 278 3.09 -2.84 -12.03
CA ARG A 278 4.21 -2.90 -11.09
C ARG A 278 3.79 -2.38 -9.70
N PHE A 279 4.60 -2.62 -8.67
CA PHE A 279 4.26 -2.25 -7.29
C PHE A 279 4.33 -0.75 -7.03
N ASP A 280 5.30 -0.07 -7.64
CA ASP A 280 5.60 1.33 -7.39
C ASP A 280 5.70 2.09 -8.72
N TYR A 281 5.09 3.28 -8.75
CA TYR A 281 5.07 4.16 -9.89
C TYR A 281 5.67 5.49 -9.47
N ARG A 282 6.91 5.76 -9.88
CA ARG A 282 7.56 7.05 -9.56
C ARG A 282 6.73 8.22 -10.08
N ALA A 283 6.53 9.22 -9.23
CA ALA A 283 6.15 10.55 -9.69
C ALA A 283 7.22 11.08 -10.66
N VAL A 284 6.78 11.78 -11.70
CA VAL A 284 7.52 12.15 -12.92
C VAL A 284 8.66 13.17 -12.65
N PHE A 285 9.42 13.05 -11.57
CA PHE A 285 10.42 14.05 -11.22
C PHE A 285 11.60 14.02 -12.21
N GLY A 286 11.91 15.17 -12.81
CA GLY A 286 13.18 15.42 -13.48
C GLY A 286 13.33 14.95 -14.94
N GLY A 287 12.26 14.47 -15.59
CA GLY A 287 12.25 14.17 -17.02
C GLY A 287 10.95 13.48 -17.42
N TRP A 288 10.38 13.79 -18.59
CA TRP A 288 9.15 13.17 -19.08
C TRP A 288 9.42 11.69 -19.42
N PRO A 289 8.98 10.71 -18.61
CA PRO A 289 9.11 9.32 -18.96
C PRO A 289 8.11 9.04 -20.09
N VAL A 290 8.41 8.02 -20.87
CA VAL A 290 7.52 7.45 -21.88
C VAL A 290 6.11 7.19 -21.31
N ASP A 291 6.00 6.84 -20.03
CA ASP A 291 4.73 6.68 -19.31
C ASP A 291 3.87 7.97 -19.26
N GLY A 292 4.48 9.16 -19.21
CA GLY A 292 3.78 10.44 -19.23
C GLY A 292 3.08 10.71 -20.56
N ILE A 293 3.79 10.48 -21.67
CA ILE A 293 3.24 10.59 -23.04
C ILE A 293 2.12 9.58 -23.23
N PHE A 294 2.35 8.32 -22.83
CA PHE A 294 1.35 7.27 -22.96
C PHE A 294 0.10 7.56 -22.12
N GLY A 295 0.27 8.00 -20.88
CA GLY A 295 -0.85 8.39 -20.02
C GLY A 295 -1.69 9.50 -20.65
N LEU A 296 -1.08 10.60 -21.09
CA LEU A 296 -1.83 11.69 -21.73
C LEU A 296 -2.50 11.28 -23.04
N SER A 297 -1.84 10.45 -23.84
CA SER A 297 -2.39 9.93 -25.09
C SER A 297 -3.61 9.04 -24.81
N ALA A 298 -3.49 8.11 -23.85
CA ALA A 298 -4.59 7.25 -23.42
C ALA A 298 -5.77 8.07 -22.86
N PHE A 299 -5.49 9.06 -22.01
CA PHE A 299 -6.52 9.96 -21.49
C PHE A 299 -7.25 10.71 -22.61
N SER A 300 -6.50 11.25 -23.57
CA SER A 300 -7.06 12.02 -24.69
C SER A 300 -7.93 11.15 -25.61
N ILE A 301 -7.43 9.97 -25.98
CA ILE A 301 -8.16 9.01 -26.83
C ILE A 301 -9.45 8.56 -26.14
N LEU A 302 -9.37 8.17 -24.86
CA LEU A 302 -10.54 7.69 -24.13
C LEU A 302 -11.56 8.80 -23.86
N SER A 303 -11.09 10.03 -23.64
CA SER A 303 -11.97 11.19 -23.54
C SER A 303 -12.69 11.46 -24.86
N ALA A 304 -11.97 11.40 -26.00
CA ALA A 304 -12.56 11.56 -27.32
C ALA A 304 -13.60 10.46 -27.63
N LEU A 305 -13.27 9.20 -27.32
CA LEU A 305 -14.20 8.07 -27.46
C LEU A 305 -15.42 8.21 -26.55
N GLY A 306 -15.22 8.67 -25.31
CA GLY A 306 -16.30 8.93 -24.36
C GLY A 306 -17.24 10.04 -24.82
N ILE A 307 -16.68 11.14 -25.36
CA ILE A 307 -17.45 12.26 -25.94
C ILE A 307 -18.22 11.78 -27.18
N PHE A 308 -17.57 11.04 -28.08
CA PHE A 308 -18.22 10.48 -29.27
C PHE A 308 -19.39 9.56 -28.88
N ALA A 309 -19.16 8.65 -27.92
CA ALA A 309 -20.18 7.77 -27.39
C ALA A 309 -21.32 8.57 -26.75
N PHE A 310 -21.02 9.62 -25.99
CA PHE A 310 -22.03 10.51 -25.38
C PHE A 310 -22.90 11.21 -26.43
N VAL A 311 -22.30 11.79 -27.46
CA VAL A 311 -23.00 12.49 -28.54
C VAL A 311 -23.96 11.55 -29.28
N LYS A 312 -23.49 10.33 -29.61
CA LYS A 312 -24.28 9.31 -30.34
C LYS A 312 -25.28 8.54 -29.46
N SER A 313 -25.21 8.70 -28.14
CA SER A 313 -26.00 7.94 -27.19
C SER A 313 -27.42 8.47 -27.00
N SER A 314 -28.35 7.56 -26.70
CA SER A 314 -29.67 7.90 -26.16
C SER A 314 -29.55 8.66 -24.83
N SER A 315 -30.57 9.45 -24.45
CA SER A 315 -30.61 10.20 -23.18
C SER A 315 -30.26 9.33 -21.96
N ARG A 316 -30.81 8.12 -21.93
CA ARG A 316 -30.54 7.15 -20.88
C ARG A 316 -29.09 6.64 -20.90
N SER A 317 -28.56 6.29 -22.07
CA SER A 317 -27.16 5.88 -22.20
C SER A 317 -26.19 7.00 -21.78
N ARG A 318 -26.55 8.26 -22.07
CA ARG A 318 -25.81 9.44 -21.60
C ARG A 318 -25.77 9.50 -20.07
N ASN A 319 -26.89 9.24 -19.38
CA ASN A 319 -26.92 9.23 -17.91
C ASN A 319 -25.96 8.19 -17.31
N VAL A 320 -25.81 7.01 -17.93
CA VAL A 320 -24.89 5.97 -17.45
C VAL A 320 -23.43 6.31 -17.75
N ILE A 321 -23.15 6.90 -18.91
CA ILE A 321 -21.82 7.42 -19.25
C ILE A 321 -21.42 8.50 -18.23
N CYS A 322 -22.29 9.47 -17.97
CA CYS A 322 -22.06 10.51 -16.97
C CYS A 322 -21.89 9.95 -15.56
N LEU A 323 -22.72 8.99 -15.14
CA LEU A 323 -22.56 8.30 -13.86
C LEU A 323 -21.19 7.65 -13.74
N SER A 324 -20.79 6.91 -14.76
CA SER A 324 -19.53 6.16 -14.72
C SER A 324 -18.32 7.09 -14.70
N ALA A 325 -18.35 8.15 -15.50
CA ALA A 325 -17.31 9.19 -15.50
C ALA A 325 -17.25 9.93 -14.16
N ALA A 326 -18.40 10.37 -13.62
CA ALA A 326 -18.47 11.08 -12.33
C ALA A 326 -18.05 10.18 -11.16
N TRP A 327 -18.49 8.91 -11.14
CA TRP A 327 -18.08 7.93 -10.15
C TRP A 327 -16.55 7.80 -10.16
N ALA A 328 -15.96 7.51 -11.31
CA ALA A 328 -14.51 7.33 -11.43
C ALA A 328 -13.75 8.60 -11.01
N PHE A 329 -14.17 9.76 -11.51
CA PHE A 329 -13.54 11.05 -11.21
C PHE A 329 -13.60 11.40 -9.73
N PHE A 330 -14.79 11.39 -9.11
CA PHE A 330 -14.92 11.75 -7.70
C PHE A 330 -14.21 10.76 -6.79
N SER A 331 -14.27 9.46 -7.10
CA SER A 331 -13.61 8.43 -6.29
C SER A 331 -12.08 8.50 -6.37
N LEU A 332 -11.52 8.91 -7.52
CA LEU A 332 -10.08 9.11 -7.69
C LEU A 332 -9.62 10.49 -7.21
N GLY A 333 -10.48 11.50 -7.19
CA GLY A 333 -10.15 12.89 -6.86
C GLY A 333 -9.21 13.05 -5.66
N PRO A 334 -9.53 12.46 -4.48
CA PRO A 334 -8.68 12.57 -3.28
C PRO A 334 -7.26 12.00 -3.42
N VAL A 335 -7.05 11.08 -4.37
CA VAL A 335 -5.77 10.36 -4.57
C VAL A 335 -5.02 10.76 -5.84
N LEU A 336 -5.57 11.69 -6.64
CA LEU A 336 -4.88 12.23 -7.82
C LEU A 336 -3.82 13.28 -7.48
N GLY A 337 -3.82 13.81 -6.25
CA GLY A 337 -2.78 14.73 -5.76
C GLY A 337 -2.97 16.19 -6.14
N VAL A 338 -4.03 16.53 -6.88
CA VAL A 338 -4.36 17.91 -7.28
C VAL A 338 -4.48 18.84 -6.07
N LEU A 339 -5.08 18.35 -4.97
CA LEU A 339 -5.30 19.11 -3.73
C LEU A 339 -4.16 18.98 -2.71
N GLY A 340 -3.02 18.37 -3.10
CA GLY A 340 -1.81 18.29 -2.27
C GLY A 340 -1.64 17.02 -1.44
N THR A 341 -2.62 16.12 -1.42
CA THR A 341 -2.63 14.97 -0.49
C THR A 341 -2.07 13.66 -1.04
N VAL A 342 -1.14 13.70 -2.01
CA VAL A 342 -0.46 12.50 -2.49
C VAL A 342 0.95 12.49 -1.95
N ASN A 343 1.26 11.45 -1.16
CA ASN A 343 2.60 11.07 -0.74
C ASN A 343 3.56 11.32 -1.91
N GLY A 344 4.36 12.39 -1.84
CA GLY A 344 5.15 12.98 -2.94
C GLY A 344 6.23 12.08 -3.56
N ASP A 345 6.10 10.78 -3.39
CA ASP A 345 6.99 9.76 -3.88
C ASP A 345 6.37 8.85 -4.95
N HIS A 346 5.04 8.70 -4.99
CA HIS A 346 4.34 7.84 -5.96
C HIS A 346 3.40 8.67 -6.83
N ALA A 347 3.45 8.52 -8.16
CA ALA A 347 2.56 9.18 -9.11
C ALA A 347 1.10 8.74 -8.92
N TYR A 348 0.93 7.42 -8.84
CA TYR A 348 -0.33 6.70 -8.78
C TYR A 348 -0.10 5.29 -8.21
N ALA A 349 -1.17 4.55 -7.89
CA ALA A 349 -1.06 3.17 -7.43
C ALA A 349 -2.29 2.35 -7.84
N ASP A 350 -2.12 1.08 -8.20
CA ASP A 350 -3.22 0.27 -8.74
C ASP A 350 -4.31 0.04 -7.69
N ARG A 351 -3.95 -0.05 -6.40
CA ARG A 351 -4.89 -0.14 -5.28
C ARG A 351 -5.93 0.99 -5.24
N TYR A 352 -5.60 2.18 -5.75
CA TYR A 352 -6.54 3.31 -5.79
C TYR A 352 -7.69 3.10 -6.76
N THR A 353 -7.53 2.18 -7.72
CA THR A 353 -8.58 1.86 -8.70
C THR A 353 -9.59 0.83 -8.22
N TYR A 354 -9.50 0.34 -6.97
CA TYR A 354 -10.35 -0.75 -6.51
C TYR A 354 -11.85 -0.45 -6.66
N PHE A 355 -12.34 0.59 -5.98
CA PHE A 355 -13.72 1.06 -6.11
C PHE A 355 -13.98 1.87 -7.40
N PRO A 356 -13.11 2.80 -7.86
CA PRO A 356 -13.36 3.56 -9.08
C PRO A 356 -13.59 2.70 -10.32
N SER A 357 -12.87 1.59 -10.49
CA SER A 357 -13.01 0.75 -11.69
C SER A 357 -14.33 -0.03 -11.74
N LEU A 358 -15.13 -0.05 -10.66
CA LEU A 358 -16.53 -0.54 -10.73
C LEU A 358 -17.38 0.32 -11.68
N ALA A 359 -17.01 1.59 -11.90
CA ALA A 359 -17.64 2.42 -12.91
C ALA A 359 -17.46 1.84 -14.33
N VAL A 360 -16.30 1.24 -14.61
CA VAL A 360 -16.06 0.57 -15.89
C VAL A 360 -16.90 -0.71 -15.99
N SER A 361 -16.98 -1.50 -14.92
CA SER A 361 -17.90 -2.64 -14.86
C SER A 361 -19.36 -2.24 -15.07
N LEU A 362 -19.78 -1.09 -14.55
CA LEU A 362 -21.12 -0.57 -14.81
C LEU A 362 -21.35 -0.29 -16.31
N LEU A 363 -20.37 0.30 -17.00
CA LEU A 363 -20.44 0.48 -18.45
C LEU A 363 -20.52 -0.85 -19.20
N VAL A 364 -19.73 -1.85 -18.81
CA VAL A 364 -19.77 -3.19 -19.41
C VAL A 364 -21.15 -3.82 -19.21
N ALA A 365 -21.64 -3.84 -17.97
CA ALA A 365 -22.95 -4.41 -17.61
C ALA A 365 -24.09 -3.75 -18.39
N PHE A 366 -24.07 -2.40 -18.45
CA PHE A 366 -25.09 -1.63 -19.16
C PHE A 366 -25.03 -1.84 -20.67
N SER A 367 -23.83 -1.89 -21.25
CA SER A 367 -23.64 -2.10 -22.69
C SER A 367 -24.16 -3.48 -23.11
N LEU A 368 -23.85 -4.53 -22.32
CA LEU A 368 -24.37 -5.88 -22.54
C LEU A 368 -25.90 -5.93 -22.42
N ALA A 369 -26.47 -5.27 -21.41
CA ALA A 369 -27.92 -5.17 -21.25
C ALA A 369 -28.58 -4.42 -22.41
N HIS A 370 -27.94 -3.36 -22.93
CA HIS A 370 -28.44 -2.56 -24.04
C HIS A 370 -28.53 -3.33 -25.35
N ILE A 371 -27.54 -4.20 -25.63
CA ILE A 371 -27.51 -5.04 -26.84
C ILE A 371 -28.24 -6.37 -26.68
N SER A 372 -28.82 -6.64 -25.51
CA SER A 372 -29.38 -7.95 -25.15
C SER A 372 -30.56 -8.42 -26.01
N SER A 373 -31.18 -7.53 -26.80
CA SER A 373 -32.20 -7.90 -27.79
C SER A 373 -31.60 -8.55 -29.05
N ARG A 374 -30.32 -8.33 -29.33
CA ARG A 374 -29.58 -8.91 -30.46
C ARG A 374 -28.84 -10.15 -29.99
N GLU A 375 -29.56 -11.27 -29.86
CA GLU A 375 -29.06 -12.50 -29.21
C GLU A 375 -27.65 -12.92 -29.66
N LYS A 376 -27.37 -12.95 -30.97
CA LYS A 376 -26.04 -13.33 -31.48
C LYS A 376 -24.93 -12.39 -31.00
N VAL A 377 -25.18 -11.07 -31.06
CA VAL A 377 -24.21 -10.05 -30.63
C VAL A 377 -24.04 -10.09 -29.11
N PHE A 378 -25.14 -10.25 -28.37
CA PHE A 378 -25.12 -10.37 -26.92
C PHE A 378 -24.27 -11.56 -26.44
N HIS A 379 -24.53 -12.77 -26.96
CA HIS A 379 -23.77 -13.96 -26.57
C HIS A 379 -22.30 -13.85 -26.98
N PHE A 380 -22.01 -13.32 -28.17
CA PHE A 380 -20.64 -13.06 -28.62
C PHE A 380 -19.91 -12.09 -27.69
N SER A 381 -20.53 -10.95 -27.34
CA SER A 381 -19.94 -9.98 -26.43
C SER A 381 -19.74 -10.54 -25.01
N CYS A 382 -20.71 -11.29 -24.48
CA CYS A 382 -20.56 -11.99 -23.20
C CYS A 382 -19.40 -12.98 -23.21
N ALA A 383 -19.27 -13.78 -24.28
CA ALA A 383 -18.16 -14.71 -24.46
C ALA A 383 -16.82 -13.97 -24.55
N LEU A 384 -16.74 -12.87 -25.31
CA LEU A 384 -15.53 -12.06 -25.45
C LEU A 384 -15.06 -11.49 -24.10
N PHE A 385 -15.94 -10.85 -23.33
CA PHE A 385 -15.57 -10.32 -22.01
C PHE A 385 -15.22 -11.42 -21.00
N SER A 386 -15.89 -12.56 -21.06
CA SER A 386 -15.57 -13.72 -20.21
C SER A 386 -14.21 -14.31 -20.57
N LEU A 387 -13.91 -14.49 -21.85
CA LEU A 387 -12.63 -14.96 -22.35
C LEU A 387 -11.50 -13.98 -22.00
N TYR A 388 -11.74 -12.67 -22.14
CA TYR A 388 -10.80 -11.65 -21.70
C TYR A 388 -10.51 -11.77 -20.20
N SER A 389 -11.55 -11.88 -19.35
CA SER A 389 -11.39 -12.05 -17.90
C SER A 389 -10.60 -13.31 -17.55
N ILE A 390 -10.82 -14.41 -18.26
CA ILE A 390 -10.06 -15.66 -18.10
C ILE A 390 -8.61 -15.48 -18.55
N ALA A 391 -8.37 -14.82 -19.68
CA ALA A 391 -7.03 -14.54 -20.22
C ALA A 391 -6.20 -13.62 -19.29
N LEU A 392 -6.85 -12.84 -18.43
CA LEU A 392 -6.18 -12.02 -17.42
C LEU A 392 -5.72 -12.82 -16.19
N VAL A 393 -6.26 -14.02 -15.94
CA VAL A 393 -5.91 -14.82 -14.75
C VAL A 393 -4.41 -15.15 -14.67
N PRO A 394 -3.70 -15.57 -15.73
CA PRO A 394 -2.25 -15.77 -15.68
C PRO A 394 -1.48 -14.48 -15.35
N VAL A 395 -1.91 -13.34 -15.88
CA VAL A 395 -1.30 -12.02 -15.57
C VAL A 395 -1.53 -11.65 -14.10
N CYS A 396 -2.73 -11.95 -13.58
CA CYS A 396 -3.07 -11.77 -12.18
C CYS A 396 -2.19 -12.65 -11.28
N ILE A 397 -2.06 -13.95 -11.59
CA ILE A 397 -1.18 -14.87 -10.84
C ILE A 397 0.28 -14.41 -10.88
N SER A 398 0.77 -13.94 -12.03
CA SER A 398 2.10 -13.34 -12.14
C SER A 398 2.24 -12.12 -11.23
N SER A 399 1.23 -11.25 -11.20
CA SER A 399 1.21 -10.05 -10.35
C SER A 399 1.20 -10.43 -8.86
N ILE A 400 0.38 -11.41 -8.47
CA ILE A 400 0.35 -11.95 -7.09
C ILE A 400 1.74 -12.47 -6.68
N ARG A 401 2.46 -13.16 -7.58
CA ARG A 401 3.82 -13.69 -7.29
C ARG A 401 4.83 -12.60 -6.97
N SER A 402 4.70 -11.40 -7.53
CA SER A 402 5.63 -10.30 -7.20
C SER A 402 5.43 -9.75 -5.78
N TYR A 403 4.28 -9.96 -5.14
CA TYR A 403 4.02 -9.52 -3.76
C TYR A 403 4.59 -10.48 -2.69
N ARG A 404 5.48 -11.40 -3.06
CA ARG A 404 6.07 -12.38 -2.14
C ARG A 404 6.93 -11.73 -1.06
N ASN A 405 7.73 -10.75 -1.45
CA ASN A 405 8.54 -9.91 -0.56
C ASN A 405 8.98 -8.63 -1.29
N ASP A 406 9.54 -7.69 -0.53
CA ASP A 406 10.00 -6.39 -1.03
C ASP A 406 10.97 -6.55 -2.22
N PHE A 407 11.90 -7.52 -2.14
CA PHE A 407 12.85 -7.80 -3.21
C PHE A 407 12.14 -8.17 -4.52
N THR A 408 11.19 -9.12 -4.52
CA THR A 408 10.50 -9.52 -5.75
C THR A 408 9.62 -8.41 -6.33
N ALA A 409 9.00 -7.60 -5.47
CA ALA A 409 8.13 -6.50 -5.89
C ALA A 409 8.93 -5.35 -6.53
N PHE A 410 10.04 -4.97 -5.89
CA PHE A 410 10.89 -3.89 -6.40
C PHE A 410 11.80 -4.33 -7.54
N SER A 411 12.23 -5.60 -7.61
CA SER A 411 12.96 -6.11 -8.79
C SER A 411 12.10 -6.02 -10.05
N ARG A 412 10.83 -6.42 -10.00
CA ARG A 412 9.89 -6.26 -11.12
C ARG A 412 9.62 -4.80 -11.48
N THR A 413 9.66 -3.91 -10.49
CA THR A 413 9.57 -2.46 -10.72
C THR A 413 10.81 -1.97 -11.48
N LEU A 414 12.00 -2.38 -11.04
CA LEU A 414 13.27 -2.00 -11.64
C LEU A 414 13.45 -2.54 -13.07
N GLU A 415 12.94 -3.74 -13.37
CA GLU A 415 12.93 -4.31 -14.73
C GLU A 415 12.18 -3.41 -15.73
N LYS A 416 11.12 -2.73 -15.27
CA LYS A 416 10.29 -1.86 -16.10
C LYS A 416 10.71 -0.39 -16.02
N ASP A 417 11.39 -0.02 -14.95
CA ASP A 417 11.83 1.35 -14.68
C ASP A 417 13.22 1.34 -14.02
N PRO A 418 14.31 1.24 -14.82
CA PRO A 418 15.67 1.09 -14.31
C PRO A 418 16.18 2.28 -13.48
N ASP A 419 15.54 3.45 -13.63
CA ASP A 419 15.84 4.68 -12.88
C ASP A 419 14.89 4.90 -11.70
N HIS A 420 14.20 3.85 -11.24
CA HIS A 420 13.34 3.96 -10.08
C HIS A 420 14.17 4.02 -8.79
N TRP A 421 14.44 5.24 -8.31
CA TRP A 421 15.28 5.50 -7.14
C TRP A 421 14.94 4.63 -5.92
N ARG A 422 13.65 4.43 -5.60
CA ARG A 422 13.25 3.60 -4.46
C ARG A 422 13.50 2.11 -4.70
N ALA A 423 13.29 1.62 -5.92
CA ALA A 423 13.54 0.22 -6.27
C ALA A 423 15.04 -0.06 -6.23
N LEU A 424 15.86 0.86 -6.77
CA LEU A 424 17.32 0.82 -6.65
C LEU A 424 17.78 0.71 -5.20
N ARG A 425 17.18 1.48 -4.27
CA ARG A 425 17.50 1.38 -2.85
C ARG A 425 17.16 0.00 -2.27
N VAL A 426 15.94 -0.47 -2.48
CA VAL A 426 15.47 -1.73 -1.87
C VAL A 426 16.21 -2.93 -2.46
N VAL A 427 16.32 -3.00 -3.79
CA VAL A 427 17.03 -4.08 -4.48
C VAL A 427 18.53 -4.02 -4.19
N GLY A 428 19.14 -2.83 -4.17
CA GLY A 428 20.56 -2.66 -3.84
C GLY A 428 20.89 -3.14 -2.42
N LEU A 429 20.04 -2.82 -1.44
CA LEU A 429 20.20 -3.33 -0.07
C LEU A 429 20.11 -4.86 -0.01
N GLU A 430 19.19 -5.46 -0.77
CA GLU A 430 19.00 -6.91 -0.87
C GLU A 430 20.16 -7.61 -1.61
N TYR A 431 20.78 -6.95 -2.59
CA TYR A 431 22.01 -7.42 -3.25
C TYR A 431 23.17 -7.51 -2.26
N CYS A 432 23.33 -6.50 -1.41
CA CYS A 432 24.29 -6.54 -0.32
C CYS A 432 23.94 -7.66 0.68
N ALA A 433 22.68 -7.70 1.15
CA ALA A 433 22.20 -8.55 2.24
C ALA A 433 22.15 -10.04 1.91
N ARG A 434 21.42 -10.40 0.85
CA ARG A 434 21.10 -11.81 0.55
C ARG A 434 22.02 -12.42 -0.49
N LEU A 435 22.45 -11.63 -1.47
CA LEU A 435 23.22 -12.15 -2.60
C LEU A 435 24.74 -12.04 -2.38
N GLY A 436 25.20 -11.31 -1.36
CA GLY A 436 26.61 -11.06 -1.09
C GLY A 436 27.31 -10.22 -2.16
N ARG A 437 26.57 -9.61 -3.09
CA ARG A 437 27.06 -8.78 -4.20
C ARG A 437 27.15 -7.33 -3.74
N MET A 438 28.07 -7.08 -2.81
CA MET A 438 28.12 -5.82 -2.06
C MET A 438 28.45 -4.62 -2.94
N ASP A 439 29.38 -4.76 -3.88
CA ASP A 439 29.80 -3.66 -4.76
C ASP A 439 28.66 -3.20 -5.68
N GLU A 440 27.93 -4.14 -6.29
CA GLU A 440 26.77 -3.83 -7.12
C GLU A 440 25.65 -3.18 -6.32
N GLY A 441 25.36 -3.69 -5.11
CA GLY A 441 24.35 -3.09 -4.25
C GLY A 441 24.71 -1.67 -3.81
N ILE A 442 25.98 -1.39 -3.54
CA ILE A 442 26.49 -0.03 -3.26
C ILE A 442 26.32 0.88 -4.48
N GLU A 443 26.64 0.41 -5.69
CA GLU A 443 26.45 1.19 -6.91
C GLU A 443 24.97 1.55 -7.12
N MET A 444 24.06 0.60 -6.90
CA MET A 444 22.61 0.83 -6.95
C MET A 444 22.16 1.86 -5.91
N LEU A 445 22.68 1.80 -4.69
CA LEU A 445 22.38 2.75 -3.61
C LEU A 445 22.91 4.16 -3.93
N LYS A 446 24.11 4.27 -4.51
CA LYS A 446 24.67 5.55 -4.98
C LYS A 446 23.84 6.14 -6.11
N ARG A 447 23.43 5.34 -7.09
CA ARG A 447 22.53 5.76 -8.17
C ARG A 447 21.15 6.18 -7.65
N SER A 448 20.62 5.48 -6.65
CA SER A 448 19.38 5.88 -5.97
C SER A 448 19.50 7.29 -5.38
N LEU A 449 20.61 7.57 -4.70
CA LEU A 449 20.85 8.86 -4.04
C LEU A 449 21.08 10.01 -5.05
N SER A 450 21.74 9.73 -6.19
CA SER A 450 21.93 10.72 -7.25
C SER A 450 20.63 11.07 -7.98
N LEU A 451 19.74 10.08 -8.18
CA LEU A 451 18.43 10.30 -8.78
C LEU A 451 17.47 11.04 -7.85
N ARG A 452 17.50 10.72 -6.55
CA ARG A 452 16.73 11.42 -5.54
C ARG A 452 17.45 11.41 -4.18
N PRO A 453 17.91 12.57 -3.68
CA PRO A 453 18.40 12.69 -2.33
C PRO A 453 17.32 12.24 -1.34
N SER A 454 17.63 11.20 -0.56
CA SER A 454 16.71 10.61 0.41
C SER A 454 17.47 10.19 1.64
N GLN A 455 16.99 10.60 2.82
CA GLN A 455 17.57 10.20 4.09
C GLN A 455 17.60 8.67 4.23
N LYS A 456 16.52 7.97 3.87
CA LYS A 456 16.45 6.50 3.92
C LYS A 456 17.49 5.82 3.02
N THR A 457 17.81 6.40 1.85
CA THR A 457 18.88 5.91 0.99
C THR A 457 20.25 6.15 1.63
N ALA A 458 20.48 7.34 2.17
CA ALA A 458 21.73 7.69 2.86
C ALA A 458 21.98 6.80 4.09
N GLU A 459 20.94 6.49 4.89
CA GLU A 459 20.99 5.54 6.00
C GLU A 459 21.44 4.15 5.52
N SER A 460 20.78 3.63 4.48
CA SER A 460 21.07 2.31 3.91
C SER A 460 22.50 2.24 3.36
N LEU A 461 22.91 3.26 2.60
CA LEU A 461 24.25 3.35 1.99
C LEU A 461 25.33 3.47 3.07
N SER A 462 25.13 4.32 4.08
CA SER A 462 26.11 4.51 5.17
C SER A 462 26.33 3.21 5.93
N TYR A 463 25.25 2.47 6.23
CA TYR A 463 25.35 1.20 6.93
C TYR A 463 26.10 0.15 6.11
N VAL A 464 25.77 0.00 4.82
CA VAL A 464 26.46 -0.93 3.91
C VAL A 464 27.95 -0.58 3.78
N LEU A 465 28.29 0.68 3.51
CA LEU A 465 29.68 1.14 3.39
C LEU A 465 30.49 0.86 4.66
N SER A 466 29.91 1.14 5.84
CA SER A 466 30.58 0.87 7.12
C SER A 466 30.93 -0.60 7.30
N LEU A 467 30.11 -1.51 6.78
CA LEU A 467 30.31 -2.96 6.87
C LEU A 467 31.24 -3.53 5.79
N ARG A 468 31.40 -2.86 4.64
CA ARG A 468 32.40 -3.23 3.62
C ARG A 468 33.81 -2.90 4.09
N GLY A 469 33.96 -1.76 4.76
CA GLY A 469 35.18 -1.40 5.50
C GLY A 469 36.39 -1.03 4.63
N ALA A 470 36.20 -0.64 3.36
CA ALA A 470 37.31 -0.11 2.56
C ALA A 470 37.69 1.30 3.05
N LYS A 471 38.96 1.71 2.91
CA LYS A 471 39.42 3.04 3.39
C LYS A 471 38.59 4.21 2.83
N GLY A 472 38.16 4.14 1.57
CA GLY A 472 37.31 5.16 0.95
C GLY A 472 35.88 5.20 1.49
N ASP A 473 35.39 4.09 2.05
CA ASP A 473 34.02 3.96 2.54
C ASP A 473 33.79 4.78 3.80
N PHE A 474 34.79 4.82 4.69
CA PHE A 474 34.70 5.53 5.96
C PHE A 474 34.58 7.04 5.77
N GLU A 475 35.26 7.62 4.78
CA GLU A 475 35.12 9.03 4.44
C GLU A 475 33.74 9.36 3.85
N GLU A 476 33.21 8.46 3.02
CA GLU A 476 31.86 8.60 2.47
C GLU A 476 30.79 8.48 3.57
N VAL A 477 30.94 7.54 4.51
CA VAL A 477 30.06 7.44 5.70
C VAL A 477 30.09 8.73 6.51
N LYS A 478 31.29 9.28 6.81
CA LYS A 478 31.41 10.55 7.55
C LYS A 478 30.75 11.72 6.82
N THR A 479 30.79 11.71 5.49
CA THR A 479 30.15 12.74 4.64
C THR A 479 28.62 12.62 4.69
N LEU A 480 28.08 11.43 4.44
CA LEU A 480 26.64 11.17 4.45
C LEU A 480 26.00 11.41 5.83
N THR A 481 26.77 11.17 6.90
CA THR A 481 26.30 11.28 8.29
C THR A 481 26.74 12.58 8.98
N ALA A 482 27.25 13.58 8.23
CA ALA A 482 27.83 14.80 8.80
C ALA A 482 26.89 15.54 9.78
N ALA A 483 25.58 15.58 9.48
CA ALA A 483 24.57 16.17 10.35
C ALA A 483 24.36 15.36 11.65
N VAL A 484 24.20 14.04 11.53
CA VAL A 484 24.04 13.12 12.68
C VAL A 484 25.28 13.09 13.56
N ARG A 485 26.48 13.17 12.96
CA ARG A 485 27.74 13.26 13.69
C ARG A 485 27.81 14.50 14.58
N LYS A 486 27.29 15.64 14.11
CA LYS A 486 27.20 16.88 14.90
C LYS A 486 26.09 16.82 15.96
N ASN A 487 24.94 16.23 15.60
CA ASN A 487 23.81 16.08 16.50
C ASN A 487 23.22 14.66 16.41
N PRO A 488 23.64 13.74 17.31
CA PRO A 488 23.19 12.35 17.32
C PRO A 488 21.66 12.17 17.44
N ILE A 489 20.96 13.17 17.98
CA ILE A 489 19.49 13.11 18.19
C ILE A 489 18.74 13.13 16.84
N LEU A 490 19.39 13.57 15.76
CA LEU A 490 18.79 13.59 14.42
C LEU A 490 18.54 12.19 13.85
N ASP A 491 19.31 11.19 14.27
CA ASP A 491 19.10 9.81 13.86
C ASP A 491 18.09 9.12 14.80
N LYS A 492 16.83 9.09 14.35
CA LYS A 492 15.72 8.50 15.13
C LYS A 492 15.68 6.97 15.03
N THR A 493 16.26 6.40 13.98
CA THR A 493 16.23 4.95 13.70
C THR A 493 17.48 4.25 14.23
N GLY A 494 18.60 4.95 14.31
CA GLY A 494 19.89 4.47 14.84
C GLY A 494 20.84 3.91 13.78
N PHE A 495 20.43 3.84 12.51
CA PHE A 495 21.23 3.26 11.43
C PHE A 495 22.49 4.06 11.12
N MET A 496 22.41 5.39 11.10
CA MET A 496 23.57 6.24 10.84
C MET A 496 24.54 6.25 12.03
N LEU A 497 24.01 6.23 13.26
CA LEU A 497 24.81 6.11 14.48
C LEU A 497 25.54 4.77 14.53
N GLU A 498 24.91 3.68 14.12
CA GLU A 498 25.58 2.39 13.98
C GLU A 498 26.66 2.41 12.91
N ALA A 499 26.39 2.99 11.74
CA ALA A 499 27.40 3.15 10.69
C ALA A 499 28.62 3.93 11.20
N LEU A 500 28.39 5.06 11.88
CA LEU A 500 29.45 5.86 12.52
C LEU A 500 30.21 5.07 13.59
N GLY A 501 29.51 4.26 14.40
CA GLY A 501 30.13 3.41 15.41
C GLY A 501 31.02 2.33 14.81
N ILE A 502 30.56 1.67 13.74
CA ILE A 502 31.31 0.66 12.99
C ILE A 502 32.56 1.28 12.35
N THR A 503 32.42 2.46 11.73
CA THR A 503 33.53 3.22 11.17
C THR A 503 34.56 3.59 12.23
N ALA A 504 34.16 4.17 13.36
CA ALA A 504 35.07 4.55 14.45
C ALA A 504 35.82 3.34 15.03
N LEU A 505 35.11 2.22 15.24
CA LEU A 505 35.70 0.98 15.76
C LEU A 505 36.80 0.46 14.80
N SER A 506 36.51 0.48 13.50
CA SER A 506 37.43 0.01 12.46
C SER A 506 38.66 0.92 12.31
N GLU A 507 38.53 2.22 12.57
CA GLU A 507 39.62 3.19 12.44
C GLU A 507 40.59 3.23 13.62
N GLY A 508 40.23 2.71 14.81
CA GLY A 508 41.07 2.96 16.00
C GLY A 508 40.33 3.61 17.17
N ASP A 509 39.24 4.32 16.88
CA ASP A 509 38.61 5.24 17.82
C ASP A 509 37.52 4.54 18.63
N ASP A 510 37.96 3.69 19.57
CA ASP A 510 37.06 2.95 20.46
C ASP A 510 36.20 3.89 21.34
N ALA A 511 36.69 5.10 21.65
CA ALA A 511 35.95 6.09 22.43
C ALA A 511 34.73 6.65 21.67
N SER A 512 34.92 7.06 20.41
CA SER A 512 33.79 7.46 19.55
C SER A 512 32.87 6.29 19.25
N ALA A 513 33.40 5.09 19.03
CA ALA A 513 32.58 3.89 18.81
C ALA A 513 31.63 3.62 19.99
N ILE A 514 32.13 3.66 21.23
CA ILE A 514 31.30 3.51 22.44
C ILE A 514 30.22 4.59 22.49
N ARG A 515 30.56 5.85 22.20
CA ARG A 515 29.60 6.97 22.19
C ARG A 515 28.47 6.74 21.19
N PHE A 516 28.80 6.40 19.95
CA PHE A 516 27.82 6.25 18.88
C PHE A 516 26.93 5.02 19.08
N PHE A 517 27.49 3.85 19.45
CA PHE A 517 26.65 2.68 19.74
C PHE A 517 25.76 2.90 20.97
N SER A 518 26.26 3.56 22.02
CA SER A 518 25.45 3.89 23.20
C SER A 518 24.30 4.84 22.85
N ALA A 519 24.51 5.77 21.92
CA ALA A 519 23.46 6.64 21.41
C ALA A 519 22.46 5.86 20.55
N ALA A 520 22.93 4.99 19.64
CA ALA A 520 22.09 4.16 18.79
C ALA A 520 21.18 3.21 19.57
N LEU A 521 21.60 2.75 20.75
CA LEU A 521 20.80 1.91 21.64
C LEU A 521 19.72 2.67 22.43
N LYS A 522 19.76 4.01 22.43
CA LYS A 522 18.81 4.87 23.15
C LYS A 522 17.83 5.59 22.22
N VAL A 523 17.90 5.34 20.92
CA VAL A 523 17.02 6.02 19.96
C VAL A 523 15.57 5.58 20.13
N PRO A 524 14.60 6.49 20.01
CA PRO A 524 13.20 6.21 20.34
C PRO A 524 12.49 5.32 19.30
N LYS A 525 12.96 5.28 18.05
CA LYS A 525 12.26 4.63 16.92
C LYS A 525 13.08 3.55 16.24
N ARG A 526 13.87 2.81 17.01
CA ARG A 526 14.65 1.69 16.50
C ARG A 526 13.72 0.60 15.97
N ALA A 527 13.74 0.36 14.67
CA ALA A 527 12.90 -0.65 14.00
C ALA A 527 13.64 -1.98 13.76
N HIS A 528 14.96 -2.00 13.91
CA HIS A 528 15.82 -3.16 13.68
C HIS A 528 16.48 -3.68 14.96
N SER A 529 16.92 -4.94 14.93
CA SER A 529 17.53 -5.62 16.08
C SER A 529 18.70 -4.84 16.69
N ASP A 530 18.76 -4.79 18.03
CA ASP A 530 19.85 -4.17 18.79
C ASP A 530 21.10 -5.04 18.95
N SER A 531 21.03 -6.26 18.43
CA SER A 531 22.05 -7.28 18.65
C SER A 531 23.39 -6.91 17.99
N HIS A 532 23.36 -6.29 16.81
CA HIS A 532 24.55 -5.83 16.11
C HIS A 532 25.21 -4.66 16.84
N ALA A 533 24.43 -3.65 17.22
CA ALA A 533 24.92 -2.50 18.00
C ALA A 533 25.52 -2.95 19.34
N LYS A 534 24.87 -3.86 20.07
CA LYS A 534 25.38 -4.44 21.32
C LYS A 534 26.66 -5.24 21.12
N LEU A 535 26.74 -6.05 20.05
CA LEU A 535 27.93 -6.86 19.75
C LEU A 535 29.15 -5.96 19.56
N TYR A 536 29.02 -4.95 18.70
CA TYR A 536 30.11 -4.02 18.41
C TYR A 536 30.40 -3.05 19.55
N LEU A 537 29.41 -2.67 20.36
CA LEU A 537 29.64 -1.97 21.62
C LEU A 537 30.49 -2.80 22.58
N GLY A 538 30.21 -4.11 22.70
CA GLY A 538 31.01 -5.03 23.50
C GLY A 538 32.47 -5.10 23.03
N TYR A 539 32.70 -5.07 21.71
CA TYR A 539 34.05 -5.05 21.13
C TYR A 539 34.78 -3.74 21.47
N ALA A 540 34.13 -2.60 21.25
CA ALA A 540 34.69 -1.28 21.55
C ALA A 540 35.02 -1.11 23.05
N LEU A 541 34.12 -1.55 23.95
CA LEU A 541 34.35 -1.55 25.39
C LEU A 541 35.55 -2.43 25.79
N SER A 542 35.69 -3.59 25.17
CA SER A 542 36.82 -4.49 25.41
C SER A 542 38.14 -3.87 24.97
N ASN A 543 38.18 -3.30 23.76
CA ASN A 543 39.37 -2.64 23.21
C ASN A 543 39.79 -1.43 24.05
N ALA A 544 38.82 -0.67 24.58
CA ALA A 544 39.04 0.43 25.52
C ALA A 544 39.41 -0.01 26.95
N GLY A 545 39.60 -1.31 27.22
CA GLY A 545 39.97 -1.84 28.53
C GLY A 545 38.82 -1.97 29.55
N ARG A 546 37.58 -1.64 29.18
CA ARG A 546 36.38 -1.69 30.03
C ARG A 546 35.79 -3.10 30.07
N LYS A 547 36.60 -4.09 30.49
CA LYS A 547 36.30 -5.53 30.41
C LYS A 547 34.99 -5.94 31.10
N LYS A 548 34.69 -5.38 32.29
CA LYS A 548 33.48 -5.73 33.04
C LYS A 548 32.20 -5.36 32.28
N GLU A 549 32.18 -4.16 31.68
CA GLU A 549 31.06 -3.66 30.90
C GLU A 549 30.93 -4.41 29.57
N ALA A 550 32.06 -4.68 28.91
CA ALA A 550 32.09 -5.48 27.70
C ALA A 550 31.44 -6.86 27.90
N LEU A 551 31.81 -7.55 28.99
CA LEU A 551 31.24 -8.86 29.33
C LEU A 551 29.74 -8.77 29.65
N ALA A 552 29.29 -7.75 30.37
CA ALA A 552 27.87 -7.57 30.66
C ALA A 552 27.03 -7.44 29.37
N VAL A 553 27.51 -6.64 28.40
CA VAL A 553 26.82 -6.48 27.11
C VAL A 553 26.87 -7.77 26.28
N LEU A 554 28.04 -8.40 26.15
CA LEU A 554 28.21 -9.61 25.34
C LEU A 554 27.46 -10.82 25.93
N ASP A 555 27.40 -10.95 27.25
CA ASP A 555 26.68 -12.03 27.91
C ASP A 555 25.16 -11.87 27.75
N SER A 556 24.66 -10.62 27.69
CA SER A 556 23.24 -10.36 27.37
C SER A 556 22.83 -10.90 25.99
N LEU A 557 23.77 -10.99 25.04
CA LEU A 557 23.52 -11.50 23.69
C LEU A 557 23.44 -13.02 23.61
N ARG A 558 23.84 -13.77 24.66
CA ARG A 558 23.77 -15.24 24.67
C ARG A 558 22.33 -15.77 24.68
N VAL A 559 21.40 -14.96 25.15
CA VAL A 559 19.97 -15.29 25.27
C VAL A 559 19.18 -14.89 24.01
N VAL A 560 19.81 -14.22 23.04
CA VAL A 560 19.13 -13.65 21.85
C VAL A 560 19.05 -14.65 20.69
N SER A 561 18.06 -14.55 19.80
CA SER A 561 17.70 -15.55 18.78
C SER A 561 18.69 -15.76 17.61
N GLY A 562 19.63 -14.84 17.32
CA GLY A 562 20.54 -14.97 16.17
C GLY A 562 21.75 -15.89 16.42
N GLY A 563 21.85 -17.04 15.73
CA GLY A 563 22.94 -18.02 15.93
C GLY A 563 24.36 -17.47 15.71
N ASP A 564 24.57 -16.66 14.68
CA ASP A 564 25.88 -16.05 14.37
C ASP A 564 26.29 -15.01 15.43
N ILE A 565 25.38 -14.12 15.83
CA ILE A 565 25.63 -13.10 16.86
C ILE A 565 25.92 -13.77 18.20
N ARG A 566 25.13 -14.79 18.57
CA ARG A 566 25.37 -15.59 19.77
C ARG A 566 26.77 -16.20 19.77
N PHE A 567 27.18 -16.80 18.65
CA PHE A 567 28.49 -17.42 18.51
C PHE A 567 29.62 -16.40 18.61
N LYS A 568 29.51 -15.28 17.89
CA LYS A 568 30.49 -14.17 17.92
C LYS A 568 30.61 -13.56 19.32
N ALA A 569 29.48 -13.30 19.98
CA ALA A 569 29.45 -12.76 21.34
C ALA A 569 30.09 -13.74 22.35
N ALA A 570 29.77 -15.03 22.25
CA ALA A 570 30.36 -16.05 23.12
C ALA A 570 31.86 -16.22 22.90
N ALA A 571 32.32 -16.18 21.64
CA ALA A 571 33.73 -16.24 21.30
C ALA A 571 34.50 -15.03 21.85
N ALA A 572 33.97 -13.81 21.64
CA ALA A 572 34.55 -12.59 22.19
C ALA A 572 34.61 -12.62 23.72
N ALA A 573 33.53 -13.03 24.40
CA ALA A 573 33.50 -13.15 25.85
C ALA A 573 34.53 -14.17 26.38
N ARG A 574 34.76 -15.28 25.67
CA ARG A 574 35.81 -16.25 26.03
C ARG A 574 37.21 -15.65 25.93
N LEU A 575 37.51 -14.90 24.87
CA LEU A 575 38.81 -14.23 24.69
C LEU A 575 39.08 -13.22 25.81
N ILE A 576 38.08 -12.42 26.16
CA ILE A 576 38.18 -11.42 27.23
C ILE A 576 38.44 -12.08 28.59
N ARG A 577 37.73 -13.18 28.89
CA ARG A 577 37.92 -13.96 30.14
C ARG A 577 39.26 -14.69 30.19
N GLY A 578 39.74 -15.18 29.05
CA GLY A 578 41.03 -15.87 28.92
C GLY A 578 42.25 -14.94 28.92
N GLY A 579 42.07 -13.63 29.11
CA GLY A 579 43.17 -12.66 29.17
C GLY A 579 43.83 -12.34 27.83
N SER A 580 43.30 -12.84 26.71
CA SER A 580 43.87 -12.63 25.38
C SER A 580 43.42 -11.27 24.84
N VAL A 581 44.35 -10.32 24.73
CA VAL A 581 44.10 -8.91 24.33
C VAL A 581 44.34 -8.70 22.83
N LYS A 582 43.86 -9.62 21.98
CA LYS A 582 43.79 -9.28 20.55
C LYS A 582 42.64 -8.29 20.36
N ARG A 583 42.93 -7.17 19.70
CA ARG A 583 41.93 -6.17 19.35
C ARG A 583 40.79 -6.85 18.60
N LEU A 584 39.56 -6.63 19.08
CA LEU A 584 38.36 -7.17 18.45
C LEU A 584 37.95 -6.23 17.33
N GLU A 585 37.82 -6.77 16.13
CA GLU A 585 37.51 -6.02 14.91
C GLU A 585 36.18 -6.47 14.32
N VAL A 586 35.60 -5.59 13.49
CA VAL A 586 34.44 -5.92 12.66
C VAL A 586 34.91 -6.88 11.57
N ARG A 587 34.41 -8.13 11.58
CA ARG A 587 34.69 -9.08 10.49
C ARG A 587 33.64 -8.93 9.39
N ASN A 588 34.12 -8.74 8.15
CA ASN A 588 33.29 -8.63 6.94
C ASN A 588 32.23 -9.73 6.91
N GLY A 589 30.96 -9.33 6.84
CA GLY A 589 29.84 -10.25 6.96
C GLY A 589 28.49 -9.56 6.92
N PHE A 590 28.24 -8.75 5.88
CA PHE A 590 26.93 -8.13 5.64
C PHE A 590 25.83 -9.20 5.47
N VAL A 591 26.21 -10.39 4.95
CA VAL A 591 25.31 -11.52 4.67
C VAL A 591 24.48 -11.96 5.89
N ASN A 592 24.96 -11.75 7.12
CA ASN A 592 24.24 -12.19 8.32
C ASN A 592 23.52 -11.08 9.09
N ALA A 593 23.79 -9.81 8.78
CA ALA A 593 23.26 -8.69 9.56
C ALA A 593 21.78 -8.37 9.26
N VAL A 594 21.33 -8.72 8.05
CA VAL A 594 19.97 -8.47 7.55
C VAL A 594 19.17 -9.79 7.45
N ASN A 595 19.80 -10.94 7.73
CA ASN A 595 19.14 -12.26 7.77
C ASN A 595 18.22 -12.47 8.99
N ALA A 596 17.95 -11.43 9.79
CA ALA A 596 16.76 -11.40 10.62
C ALA A 596 15.60 -10.93 9.73
N PRO A 597 14.78 -11.85 9.17
CA PRO A 597 13.56 -11.44 8.48
C PRO A 597 12.74 -10.56 9.42
N TYR A 598 12.36 -9.38 8.94
CA TYR A 598 11.17 -8.71 9.44
C TYR A 598 10.03 -9.74 9.41
N GLY A 599 9.69 -10.29 10.58
CA GLY A 599 8.53 -11.17 10.75
C GLY A 599 8.74 -12.70 10.75
N ALA A 600 9.92 -13.28 11.00
CA ALA A 600 9.97 -14.73 11.36
C ALA A 600 9.73 -15.02 12.85
N GLU A 601 9.21 -14.05 13.62
CA GLU A 601 8.74 -14.27 14.98
C GLU A 601 7.25 -14.62 14.99
N SER A 602 6.87 -15.75 14.39
CA SER A 602 5.56 -16.37 14.67
C SER A 602 5.48 -17.85 14.27
N LYS A 603 6.59 -18.60 14.31
CA LYS A 603 6.50 -20.06 14.36
C LYS A 603 6.95 -20.51 15.74
N LYS A 604 5.95 -20.86 16.56
CA LYS A 604 6.14 -21.88 17.60
C LYS A 604 6.80 -23.12 16.98
#